data_AF-A0A352XL56-F1
#
_entry.id   AF-A0A352XL56-F1
#
_cell.length_a   1.000
_cell.length_b   1.000
_cell.length_c   1.000
_cell.angle_alpha   90.00
_cell.angle_beta   90.00
_cell.angle_gamma   90.00
#
_symmetry.space_group_name_H-M   'P 1'
#
loop_
_entity.id
_entity.type
_entity.pdbx_description
1 polymer ?
#
loop_
_entity_poly.entity_id
_entity_poly.type
_entity_poly.pdbx_seq_one_letter_code
_entity_poly.pdbx_strand_id
1 'polypeptide(L)'
;MSSLSSPPALVVTSINDPNPVMKSLAEGCQAHGWSFLIAGDSKSPSVYELDGATFLSLDAQVHEGYSLARAAPIRTYTRKNIAYLHAMRAGAEVIVETD
;
A
#
# COMPACT_ATOMS: atom_id res chain seq x y z
N MET A 1 17.52 14.02 22.33
CA MET A 1 16.87 12.75 21.95
C MET A 1 15.83 13.09 20.91
N SER A 2 16.14 12.82 19.65
CA SER A 2 15.27 13.10 18.50
C SER A 2 13.95 12.35 18.68
N SER A 3 12.82 13.05 18.58
CA SER A 3 11.50 12.42 18.46
C SER A 3 11.54 11.47 17.26
N LEU A 4 11.55 10.16 17.51
CA LEU A 4 11.38 9.16 16.45
C LEU A 4 9.89 9.14 16.08
N SER A 5 9.45 10.11 15.29
CA SER A 5 8.13 10.04 14.65
C SER A 5 8.13 8.86 13.69
N SER A 6 7.12 7.99 13.79
CA SER A 6 6.95 6.91 12.83
C SER A 6 6.87 7.45 11.39
N PRO A 7 7.48 6.78 10.40
CA PRO A 7 7.49 7.27 9.03
C PRO A 7 6.05 7.34 8.48
N PRO A 8 5.68 8.41 7.75
CA PRO A 8 4.40 8.45 7.04
C PRO A 8 4.31 7.33 6.01
N ALA A 9 3.08 6.96 5.66
CA ALA A 9 2.80 6.02 4.59
C ALA A 9 2.03 6.69 3.44
N LEU A 10 2.46 6.45 2.20
CA LEU A 10 1.67 6.69 1.00
C LEU A 10 0.94 5.40 0.61
N VAL A 11 -0.35 5.50 0.34
CA VAL A 11 -1.20 4.36 -0.03
C VAL A 11 -1.91 4.62 -1.35
N VAL A 12 -1.83 3.65 -2.25
CA VAL A 12 -2.46 3.70 -3.58
C VAL A 12 -3.11 2.35 -3.88
N THR A 13 -4.11 2.33 -4.74
CA THR A 13 -4.62 1.10 -5.37
C THR A 13 -4.18 1.04 -6.82
N SER A 14 -3.76 -0.13 -7.31
CA SER A 14 -3.47 -0.28 -8.74
C SER A 14 -3.93 -1.62 -9.27
N ILE A 15 -4.63 -1.58 -10.41
CA ILE A 15 -4.95 -2.75 -11.24
C ILE A 15 -4.05 -2.85 -12.48
N ASN A 16 -3.13 -1.89 -12.66
CA ASN A 16 -2.25 -1.82 -13.81
C ASN A 16 -0.85 -2.30 -13.43
N ASP A 17 -0.02 -2.64 -14.41
CA ASP A 17 1.41 -2.84 -14.23
C ASP A 17 2.11 -1.59 -13.65
N PRO A 18 3.29 -1.75 -13.02
CA PRO A 18 4.15 -0.63 -12.67
C PRO A 18 4.34 0.31 -13.86
N ASN A 19 4.00 1.58 -13.67
CA ASN A 19 4.06 2.61 -14.69
C ASN A 19 4.94 3.79 -14.23
N PRO A 20 5.24 4.79 -15.08
CA PRO A 20 6.09 5.91 -14.70
C PRO A 20 5.62 6.71 -13.48
N VAL A 21 4.30 6.81 -13.26
CA VAL A 21 3.74 7.50 -12.09
C VAL A 21 4.04 6.71 -10.83
N MET A 22 3.80 5.39 -10.83
CA MET A 22 4.11 4.52 -9.68
C MET A 22 5.60 4.54 -9.34
N LYS A 23 6.48 4.57 -10.35
CA LYS A 23 7.93 4.71 -10.16
C LYS A 23 8.29 6.05 -9.50
N SER A 24 7.74 7.16 -9.99
CA SER A 24 7.95 8.49 -9.41
C SER A 24 7.48 8.56 -7.94
N LEU A 25 6.32 7.95 -7.63
CA LEU A 25 5.83 7.86 -6.26
C LEU A 25 6.78 7.03 -5.37
N ALA A 26 7.28 5.90 -5.87
CA ALA A 26 8.22 5.06 -5.13
C ALA A 26 9.55 5.78 -4.86
N GLU A 27 10.13 6.42 -5.87
CA GLU A 27 11.35 7.22 -5.75
C GLU A 27 11.17 8.37 -4.75
N GLY A 28 10.04 9.08 -4.82
CA GLY A 28 9.70 10.12 -3.85
C GLY A 28 9.57 9.59 -2.43
N CYS A 29 8.88 8.46 -2.24
CA CYS A 29 8.76 7.83 -0.92
C CYS A 29 10.12 7.42 -0.37
N GLN A 30 10.97 6.78 -1.17
CA GLN A 30 12.34 6.41 -0.77
C GLN A 30 13.15 7.65 -0.37
N ALA A 31 13.12 8.72 -1.18
CA ALA A 31 13.85 9.96 -0.91
C ALA A 31 13.43 10.64 0.41
N HIS A 32 12.17 10.49 0.81
CA HIS A 32 11.62 11.07 2.04
C HIS A 32 11.54 10.08 3.22
N GLY A 33 11.92 8.81 3.03
CA GLY A 33 11.80 7.78 4.06
C GLY A 33 10.36 7.38 4.38
N TRP A 34 9.44 7.51 3.42
CA TRP A 34 8.04 7.12 3.56
C TRP A 34 7.85 5.66 3.17
N SER A 35 6.90 4.99 3.82
CA SER A 35 6.45 3.67 3.37
C SER A 35 5.52 3.84 2.18
N PHE A 36 5.71 3.08 1.10
CA PHE A 36 4.80 3.09 -0.03
C PHE A 36 4.06 1.76 -0.14
N LEU A 37 2.74 1.78 0.01
CA LEU A 37 1.88 0.60 0.00
C LEU A 37 0.93 0.64 -1.19
N ILE A 38 0.86 -0.48 -1.91
CA ILE A 38 -0.01 -0.63 -3.07
C ILE A 38 -1.00 -1.76 -2.79
N ALA A 39 -2.27 -1.42 -2.64
CA ALA A 39 -3.35 -2.41 -2.55
C ALA A 39 -3.73 -2.88 -3.97
N GLY A 40 -3.49 -4.16 -4.23
CA GLY A 40 -3.94 -4.82 -5.46
C GLY A 40 -5.42 -5.22 -5.42
N ASP A 41 -5.94 -5.58 -6.60
CA ASP A 41 -7.26 -6.15 -6.80
C ASP A 41 -7.19 -7.25 -7.89
N SER A 42 -8.33 -7.82 -8.27
CA SER A 42 -8.42 -8.99 -9.15
C SER A 42 -7.84 -8.78 -10.56
N LYS A 43 -7.64 -7.53 -10.97
CA LYS A 43 -7.07 -7.15 -12.27
C LYS A 43 -5.58 -6.82 -12.18
N SER A 44 -5.02 -6.66 -10.98
CA SER A 44 -3.60 -6.40 -10.82
C SER A 44 -2.78 -7.58 -11.35
N PRO A 45 -1.53 -7.32 -11.78
CA PRO A 45 -0.59 -8.39 -12.11
C PRO A 45 -0.43 -9.39 -10.96
N SER A 46 -0.23 -10.66 -11.29
CA SER A 46 0.06 -11.70 -10.30
C SER A 46 1.41 -11.48 -9.61
N VAL A 47 2.33 -10.83 -10.30
CA VAL A 47 3.63 -10.39 -9.81
C VAL A 47 3.73 -8.89 -10.04
N TYR A 48 3.87 -8.12 -8.97
CA TYR A 48 4.03 -6.66 -9.02
C TYR A 48 5.35 -6.29 -8.36
N GLU A 49 6.35 -6.01 -9.19
CA GLU A 49 7.68 -5.63 -8.73
C GLU A 49 7.90 -4.14 -8.94
N LEU A 50 8.08 -3.42 -7.84
CA LEU A 50 8.43 -2.02 -7.84
C LEU A 50 9.32 -1.75 -6.63
N ASP A 51 10.58 -1.42 -6.89
CA ASP A 51 11.53 -1.07 -5.83
C ASP A 51 11.00 0.09 -5.00
N GLY A 52 11.17 0.02 -3.68
CA GLY A 52 10.64 1.01 -2.74
C GLY A 52 9.14 0.91 -2.45
N ALA A 53 8.42 -0.08 -3.01
CA ALA A 53 7.00 -0.28 -2.75
C ALA A 53 6.70 -1.67 -2.16
N THR A 54 5.69 -1.75 -1.30
CA THR A 54 5.11 -3.01 -0.82
C THR A 54 3.78 -3.23 -1.54
N PHE A 55 3.71 -4.29 -2.34
CA PHE A 55 2.47 -4.69 -3.00
C PHE A 55 1.69 -5.71 -2.15
N LEU A 56 0.46 -5.35 -1.79
CA LEU A 56 -0.49 -6.20 -1.10
C LEU A 56 -1.46 -6.81 -2.13
N SER A 57 -1.09 -7.97 -2.68
CA SER A 57 -1.98 -8.78 -3.51
C SER A 57 -3.25 -9.19 -2.75
N LEU A 58 -4.30 -9.64 -3.43
CA LEU A 58 -5.50 -10.13 -2.74
C LEU A 58 -5.20 -11.25 -1.74
N ASP A 59 -4.26 -12.14 -2.09
CA ASP A 59 -3.82 -13.22 -1.22
C ASP A 59 -3.03 -12.69 0.00
N ALA A 60 -2.09 -11.76 -0.23
CA ALA A 60 -1.34 -11.10 0.85
C ALA A 60 -2.28 -10.35 1.81
N GLN A 61 -3.27 -9.64 1.28
CA GLN A 61 -4.29 -8.95 2.08
C GLN A 61 -5.03 -9.91 3.02
N VAL A 62 -5.39 -11.12 2.55
CA VAL A 62 -6.06 -12.13 3.38
C VAL A 62 -5.12 -12.67 4.46
N HIS A 63 -3.85 -12.86 4.13
CA HIS A 63 -2.81 -13.34 5.04
C HIS A 63 -2.42 -12.34 6.14
N GLU A 64 -2.75 -11.05 6.00
CA GLU A 64 -2.58 -10.04 7.06
C GLU A 64 -3.44 -10.30 8.31
N GLY A 65 -4.44 -11.18 8.22
CA GLY A 65 -5.29 -11.58 9.34
C GLY A 65 -6.44 -10.61 9.66
N TYR A 66 -6.61 -9.53 8.91
CA TYR A 66 -7.75 -8.62 9.09
C TYR A 66 -9.06 -9.27 8.66
N SER A 67 -10.10 -9.18 9.48
CA SER A 67 -11.46 -9.59 9.10
C SER A 67 -11.95 -8.85 7.85
N LEU A 68 -11.54 -7.59 7.70
CA LEU A 68 -11.87 -6.76 6.55
C LEU A 68 -11.36 -7.35 5.23
N ALA A 69 -10.19 -8.01 5.21
CA ALA A 69 -9.66 -8.59 3.97
C ALA A 69 -10.54 -9.72 3.42
N ARG A 70 -11.26 -10.44 4.30
CA ARG A 70 -12.25 -11.46 3.91
C ARG A 70 -13.61 -10.86 3.58
N ALA A 71 -14.00 -9.77 4.24
CA ALA A 71 -15.32 -9.16 4.08
C ALA A 71 -15.41 -8.12 2.94
N ALA A 72 -14.31 -7.44 2.62
CA ALA A 72 -14.31 -6.41 1.58
C ALA A 72 -14.65 -7.04 0.21
N PRO A 73 -15.48 -6.41 -0.63
CA PRO A 73 -15.68 -6.87 -1.99
C PRO A 73 -14.38 -6.76 -2.82
N ILE A 74 -14.24 -7.56 -3.87
CA ILE A 74 -13.21 -7.33 -4.90
C ILE A 74 -13.72 -6.31 -5.92
N ARG A 75 -12.83 -5.72 -6.71
CA ARG A 75 -13.10 -4.71 -7.74
C ARG A 75 -13.71 -3.43 -7.18
N THR A 76 -13.21 -3.02 -6.02
CA THR A 76 -13.65 -1.81 -5.31
C THR A 76 -12.49 -1.17 -4.57
N TYR A 77 -12.51 0.17 -4.51
CA TYR A 77 -11.56 0.97 -3.72
C TYR A 77 -11.59 0.64 -2.23
N THR A 78 -12.62 -0.04 -1.71
CA THR A 78 -12.65 -0.54 -0.32
C THR A 78 -11.43 -1.38 0.02
N ARG A 79 -10.78 -2.04 -0.96
CA ARG A 79 -9.55 -2.82 -0.75
C ARG A 79 -8.36 -1.96 -0.27
N LYS A 80 -8.36 -0.66 -0.55
CA LYS A 80 -7.36 0.29 -0.05
C LYS A 80 -7.31 0.33 1.49
N ASN A 81 -8.44 0.07 2.16
CA ASN A 81 -8.50 0.02 3.62
C ASN A 81 -7.59 -1.06 4.23
N ILE A 82 -7.28 -2.15 3.50
CA ILE A 82 -6.33 -3.14 4.01
C ILE A 82 -4.92 -2.55 4.07
N ALA A 83 -4.52 -1.71 3.10
CA ALA A 83 -3.25 -1.01 3.14
C ALA A 83 -3.20 0.05 4.25
N TYR A 84 -4.33 0.72 4.57
CA TYR A 84 -4.39 1.58 5.76
C TYR A 84 -4.14 0.80 7.04
N LEU A 85 -4.79 -0.35 7.21
CA LEU A 85 -4.59 -1.18 8.39
C LEU A 85 -3.13 -1.68 8.47
N HIS A 86 -2.53 -2.05 7.34
CA HIS A 86 -1.11 -2.41 7.27
C HIS A 86 -0.22 -1.23 7.72
N ALA A 87 -0.42 -0.02 7.18
CA ALA A 87 0.32 1.18 7.58
C ALA A 87 0.19 1.47 9.09
N MET A 88 -1.03 1.41 9.62
CA MET A 88 -1.30 1.61 11.05
C MET A 88 -0.60 0.55 11.91
N ARG A 89 -0.62 -0.72 11.51
CA ARG A 89 0.10 -1.80 12.21
C ARG A 89 1.61 -1.59 12.20
N ALA A 90 2.14 -1.03 11.12
CA ALA A 90 3.55 -0.64 11.00
C ALA A 90 3.91 0.65 11.78
N GLY A 91 2.93 1.29 12.43
CA GLY A 91 3.13 2.43 13.30
C GLY A 91 2.96 3.79 12.62
N ALA A 92 2.58 3.85 11.34
CA ALA A 92 2.39 5.13 10.64
C ALA A 92 1.31 5.99 11.33
N GLU A 93 1.70 7.19 11.79
CA GLU A 93 0.78 8.16 12.38
C GLU A 93 0.11 9.04 11.32
N VAL A 94 0.76 9.19 10.17
CA VAL A 94 0.26 9.94 9.01
C VAL A 94 0.17 9.00 7.82
N ILE A 95 -1.01 8.94 7.23
CA ILE A 95 -1.29 8.18 6.01
C ILE A 95 -1.79 9.16 4.97
N VAL A 96 -1.11 9.20 3.83
CA VAL A 96 -1.50 9.96 2.64
C VAL A 96 -2.02 8.98 1.59
N GLU A 97 -3.10 9.35 0.93
CA GLU A 97 -3.72 8.57 -0.14
C GLU A 97 -3.66 9.34 -1.47
N THR A 98 -3.45 8.63 -2.57
CA THR A 98 -3.74 9.11 -3.93
C THR A 98 -4.26 7.97 -4.82
N ASP A 99 -4.81 8.31 -5.97
CA ASP A 99 -5.22 7.41 -7.06
C ASP A 99 -4.29 7.51 -8.29
#